data_AF-A0A9C8GLV0-F1
#
_entry.id   AF-A0A9C8GLV0-F1
#
_cell.length_a   1.000
_cell.length_b   1.000
_cell.length_c   1.000
_cell.angle_alpha   90.00
_cell.angle_beta   90.00
_cell.angle_gamma   90.00
#
_symmetry.space_group_name_H-M   'P 1'
#
loop_
_entity.id
_entity.type
_entity.pdbx_description
1 polymer ?
#
loop_
_entity_poly.entity_id
_entity_poly.type
_entity_poly.pdbx_seq_one_letter_code
_entity_poly.pdbx_strand_id
1 'polypeptide(L)'
;MNDHSVFTEQSSIPPEVETPETLEDTVSVPLELSPAELRAQRLLRWGLVIAGLFLLSIVVLLVVLSVNAYQATFEGVGPTPGEVVVSLLRDAAIIFVAFETLLIGVLLIILMIQVQSLVVLLRDEIGPMLEALNETMATVRGTTKFVSHNVVSPVMKWSGYLAGLRRMAQELGGLVRREGGTQKEAQKETQNEAQNEAQNEAQNEAQNEARSE
;
A
#
# COMPACT_ATOMS: atom_id res chain seq x y z
N MET A 1 63.10 69.33 -40.62
CA MET A 1 61.99 70.25 -40.35
C MET A 1 60.76 69.41 -40.04
N ASN A 2 60.17 69.63 -38.87
CA ASN A 2 58.94 69.08 -38.28
C ASN A 2 57.80 68.83 -39.32
N ASP A 3 56.87 67.89 -39.15
CA ASP A 3 55.94 67.85 -38.00
C ASP A 3 55.23 66.48 -37.80
N HIS A 4 54.64 66.38 -36.61
CA HIS A 4 53.94 65.30 -35.94
C HIS A 4 52.58 64.85 -36.54
N SER A 5 52.06 63.77 -35.94
CA SER A 5 50.73 63.14 -36.04
C SER A 5 50.61 62.07 -37.13
N VAL A 6 50.22 60.82 -36.86
CA VAL A 6 49.17 60.35 -35.96
C VAL A 6 49.59 59.06 -35.26
N PHE A 7 49.20 58.99 -34.00
CA PHE A 7 49.42 57.95 -33.03
C PHE A 7 48.19 57.03 -33.02
N THR A 8 48.35 55.74 -33.33
CA THR A 8 47.36 54.72 -33.00
C THR A 8 47.81 54.03 -31.72
N GLU A 9 47.35 54.58 -30.61
CA GLU A 9 47.46 54.00 -29.27
C GLU A 9 46.66 52.68 -29.22
N GLN A 10 47.29 51.70 -28.62
CA GLN A 10 46.73 50.44 -28.18
C GLN A 10 45.92 50.71 -26.90
N SER A 11 44.60 50.47 -26.87
CA SER A 11 43.84 50.49 -25.61
C SER A 11 42.67 49.50 -25.62
N SER A 12 42.92 48.40 -24.93
CA SER A 12 42.02 47.52 -24.18
C SER A 12 40.57 47.99 -23.96
N ILE A 13 39.60 47.26 -24.52
CA ILE A 13 38.24 47.07 -23.97
C ILE A 13 37.83 45.58 -24.21
N PRO A 14 37.23 44.86 -23.22
CA PRO A 14 36.99 43.41 -23.26
C PRO A 14 35.86 43.01 -24.23
N PRO A 15 35.67 41.72 -24.55
CA PRO A 15 34.49 41.29 -25.30
C PRO A 15 33.25 41.65 -24.49
N GLU A 16 32.43 42.51 -25.09
CA GLU A 16 31.03 42.77 -24.76
C GLU A 16 30.36 41.44 -24.39
N VAL A 17 29.78 41.38 -23.19
CA VAL A 17 28.91 40.28 -22.77
C VAL A 17 27.72 40.31 -23.72
N GLU A 18 27.74 39.45 -24.74
CA GLU A 18 26.55 39.11 -25.52
C GLU A 18 25.54 38.48 -24.54
N THR A 19 24.66 39.34 -24.04
CA THR A 19 23.30 39.04 -23.61
C THR A 19 22.78 37.84 -24.40
N PRO A 20 22.19 36.81 -23.78
CA PRO A 20 21.63 35.70 -24.54
C PRO A 20 20.52 36.28 -25.41
N GLU A 21 20.79 36.46 -26.69
CA GLU A 21 19.72 36.48 -27.67
C GLU A 21 19.05 35.12 -27.55
N THR A 22 17.94 35.16 -26.82
CA THR A 22 16.78 34.30 -26.94
C THR A 22 16.45 34.16 -28.42
N LEU A 23 17.22 33.33 -29.11
CA LEU A 23 16.80 32.68 -30.33
C LEU A 23 15.73 31.70 -29.88
N GLU A 24 14.51 32.20 -29.93
CA GLU A 24 13.28 31.44 -30.11
C GLU A 24 13.43 30.58 -31.37
N ASP A 25 14.31 29.58 -31.32
CA ASP A 25 14.26 28.45 -32.22
C ASP A 25 13.11 27.58 -31.73
N THR A 26 11.95 28.04 -32.16
CA THR A 26 10.73 27.29 -32.30
C THR A 26 11.06 26.03 -33.11
N VAL A 27 11.61 25.02 -32.42
CA VAL A 27 11.45 23.62 -32.83
C VAL A 27 9.97 23.31 -32.64
N SER A 28 9.16 23.80 -33.57
CA SER A 28 7.88 23.20 -33.89
C SER A 28 8.22 21.79 -34.35
N VAL A 29 8.28 20.84 -33.39
CA VAL A 29 8.02 19.44 -33.69
C VAL A 29 6.70 19.48 -34.45
N PRO A 30 6.67 19.11 -35.75
CA PRO A 30 5.41 19.07 -36.45
C PRO A 30 4.51 18.13 -35.64
N LEU A 31 3.36 18.61 -35.20
CA LEU A 31 2.25 17.76 -34.79
C LEU A 31 1.78 17.02 -36.06
N GLU A 32 2.61 16.13 -36.61
CA GLU A 32 2.20 15.21 -37.66
C GLU A 32 1.22 14.26 -37.01
N LEU A 33 -0.08 14.48 -37.28
CA LEU A 33 -1.14 13.59 -36.84
C LEU A 33 -0.73 12.15 -37.16
N SER A 34 -0.62 11.32 -36.12
CA SER A 34 -0.21 9.93 -36.25
C SER A 34 -1.18 9.22 -37.21
N PRO A 35 -0.72 8.28 -38.07
CA PRO A 35 -1.61 7.50 -38.94
C PRO A 35 -2.79 6.81 -38.20
N ALA A 36 -2.68 6.64 -36.88
CA ALA A 36 -3.75 6.20 -35.99
C ALA A 36 -4.91 7.21 -35.86
N GLU A 37 -4.62 8.51 -35.84
CA GLU A 37 -5.61 9.60 -35.69
C GLU A 37 -6.47 9.77 -36.97
N LEU A 38 -5.91 9.47 -38.15
CA LEU A 38 -6.64 9.47 -39.42
C LEU A 38 -7.69 8.36 -39.51
N ARG A 39 -7.45 7.19 -38.88
CA ARG A 39 -8.41 6.07 -38.84
C ARG A 39 -9.55 6.35 -37.85
N ALA A 40 -9.22 6.91 -36.69
CA ALA A 40 -10.19 7.32 -35.69
C ALA A 40 -11.17 8.37 -36.24
N GLN A 41 -10.67 9.35 -37.00
CA GLN A 41 -11.52 10.36 -37.63
C GLN A 41 -12.53 9.80 -38.64
N ARG A 42 -12.18 8.73 -39.36
CA ARG A 42 -13.10 8.12 -40.33
C ARG A 42 -14.23 7.43 -39.59
N LEU A 43 -13.92 6.58 -38.61
CA LEU A 43 -14.95 5.87 -37.83
C LEU A 43 -15.83 6.84 -37.03
N LEU A 44 -15.26 7.88 -36.45
CA LEU A 44 -16.01 8.92 -35.76
C LEU A 44 -16.96 9.66 -36.71
N ARG A 45 -16.48 10.02 -37.92
CA ARG A 45 -17.34 10.65 -38.94
C ARG A 45 -18.44 9.72 -39.43
N TRP A 46 -18.15 8.46 -39.75
CA TRP A 46 -19.17 7.50 -40.17
C TRP A 46 -20.18 7.22 -39.07
N GLY A 47 -19.73 7.08 -37.82
CA GLY A 47 -20.62 6.92 -36.66
C GLY A 47 -21.54 8.11 -36.46
N LEU A 48 -21.01 9.34 -36.58
CA LEU A 48 -21.80 10.57 -36.46
C LEU A 48 -22.79 10.74 -37.62
N VAL A 49 -22.40 10.39 -38.86
CA VAL A 49 -23.30 10.41 -40.02
C VAL A 49 -24.42 9.38 -39.87
N ILE A 50 -24.11 8.16 -39.44
CA ILE A 50 -25.10 7.10 -39.21
C ILE A 50 -26.06 7.49 -38.09
N ALA A 51 -25.54 7.99 -36.96
CA ALA A 51 -26.36 8.48 -35.85
C ALA A 51 -27.26 9.66 -36.29
N GLY A 52 -26.72 10.58 -37.11
CA GLY A 52 -27.48 11.69 -37.67
C GLY A 52 -28.60 11.24 -38.61
N LEU A 53 -28.33 10.31 -39.52
CA LEU A 53 -29.33 9.73 -40.42
C LEU A 53 -30.41 8.95 -39.65
N PHE A 54 -30.04 8.22 -38.60
CA PHE A 54 -30.98 7.52 -37.73
C PHE A 54 -31.90 8.51 -37.00
N LEU A 55 -31.34 9.58 -36.43
CA LEU A 55 -32.11 10.63 -35.77
C LEU A 55 -33.03 11.37 -36.75
N LEU A 56 -32.55 11.69 -37.95
CA LEU A 56 -33.36 12.29 -39.01
C LEU A 56 -34.50 11.36 -39.45
N SER A 57 -34.24 10.07 -39.59
CA SER A 57 -35.26 9.05 -39.89
C SER A 57 -36.35 9.00 -38.81
N ILE A 58 -35.99 9.11 -37.52
CA ILE A 58 -36.95 9.14 -36.41
C ILE A 58 -37.85 10.39 -36.50
N VAL A 59 -37.26 11.56 -36.73
CA VAL A 59 -38.02 12.82 -36.84
C VAL A 59 -39.00 12.75 -38.01
N VAL A 60 -38.55 12.28 -39.17
CA VAL A 60 -39.41 12.11 -40.35
C VAL A 60 -40.54 11.12 -40.06
N LEU A 61 -40.24 9.99 -39.42
CA LEU A 61 -41.26 8.99 -39.06
C LEU A 61 -42.32 9.59 -38.12
N LEU A 62 -41.92 10.33 -37.08
CA LEU A 62 -42.86 10.98 -36.16
C LEU A 62 -43.74 12.02 -36.88
N VAL A 63 -43.18 12.80 -37.80
CA VAL A 63 -43.94 13.76 -38.60
C VAL A 63 -44.95 13.04 -39.49
N VAL A 64 -44.56 11.96 -40.16
CA VAL A 64 -45.45 11.17 -41.02
C VAL A 64 -46.60 10.56 -40.22
N LEU A 65 -46.32 9.98 -39.06
CA LEU A 65 -47.35 9.43 -38.16
C LEU A 65 -48.31 10.52 -37.66
N SER A 66 -47.77 11.69 -37.29
CA SER A 66 -48.58 12.83 -36.87
C SER A 66 -49.51 13.32 -38.00
N VAL A 67 -48.98 13.52 -39.21
CA VAL A 67 -49.76 13.95 -40.38
C VAL A 67 -50.85 12.94 -40.72
N ASN A 68 -50.52 11.64 -40.72
CA ASN A 68 -51.50 10.58 -41.00
C ASN A 68 -52.63 10.56 -39.96
N ALA A 69 -52.30 10.75 -38.67
CA ALA A 69 -53.31 10.85 -37.62
C ALA A 69 -54.22 12.07 -37.81
N TYR A 70 -53.65 13.25 -38.09
CA TYR A 70 -54.41 14.49 -38.31
C TYR A 70 -55.35 14.40 -39.52
N GLN A 71 -54.91 13.80 -40.63
CA GLN A 71 -55.75 13.64 -41.82
C GLN A 71 -56.90 12.66 -41.57
N ALA A 72 -56.65 11.54 -40.89
CA ALA A 72 -57.69 10.55 -40.59
C ALA A 72 -58.81 11.11 -39.70
N THR A 73 -58.48 11.99 -38.74
CA THR A 73 -59.49 12.67 -37.90
C THR A 73 -60.36 13.63 -38.73
N PHE A 74 -59.80 14.27 -39.75
CA PHE A 74 -60.53 15.18 -40.65
C PHE A 74 -61.58 14.46 -41.50
N GLU A 75 -61.36 13.18 -41.85
CA GLU A 75 -62.28 12.36 -42.64
C GLU A 75 -63.40 11.71 -41.80
N GLY A 76 -63.41 11.91 -40.48
CA GLY A 76 -64.43 11.34 -39.58
C GLY A 76 -64.31 9.83 -39.34
N VAL A 77 -63.28 9.19 -39.90
CA VAL A 77 -62.92 7.77 -39.73
C VAL A 77 -61.73 7.60 -38.77
N GLY A 78 -61.21 8.71 -38.24
CA GLY A 78 -59.96 8.73 -37.50
C GLY A 78 -60.02 8.09 -36.11
N PRO A 79 -58.90 7.52 -35.65
CA PRO A 79 -58.76 6.98 -34.30
C PRO A 79 -59.10 8.04 -33.25
N THR A 80 -59.67 7.60 -32.12
CA THR A 80 -59.99 8.52 -31.02
C THR A 80 -58.71 9.21 -30.52
N PRO A 81 -58.76 10.45 -30.01
CA PRO A 81 -57.55 11.17 -29.58
C PRO A 81 -56.66 10.38 -28.59
N GLY A 82 -57.26 9.53 -27.75
CA GLY A 82 -56.52 8.65 -26.84
C GLY A 82 -55.75 7.53 -27.54
N GLU A 83 -56.30 6.96 -28.62
CA GLU A 83 -55.66 5.88 -29.39
C GLU A 83 -54.41 6.37 -30.14
N VAL A 84 -54.46 7.59 -30.68
CA VAL A 84 -53.30 8.23 -31.34
C VAL A 84 -52.16 8.40 -30.35
N VAL A 85 -52.43 8.94 -29.16
CA VAL A 85 -51.41 9.15 -28.12
C VAL A 85 -50.79 7.82 -27.69
N VAL A 86 -51.59 6.79 -27.46
CA VAL A 86 -51.10 5.45 -27.08
C VAL A 86 -50.23 4.84 -28.18
N SER A 87 -50.59 5.00 -29.46
CA SER A 87 -49.78 4.50 -30.57
C SER A 87 -48.44 5.22 -30.66
N LEU A 88 -48.43 6.56 -30.55
CA LEU A 88 -47.18 7.34 -30.55
C LEU A 88 -46.27 6.97 -29.38
N LEU A 89 -46.82 6.79 -28.18
CA LEU A 89 -46.05 6.38 -27.01
C LEU A 89 -45.43 5.00 -27.17
N ARG A 90 -46.20 4.03 -27.70
CA ARG A 90 -45.71 2.67 -27.96
C ARG A 90 -44.59 2.67 -28.99
N ASP A 91 -44.76 3.39 -30.10
CA ASP A 91 -43.76 3.43 -31.17
C ASP A 91 -42.48 4.11 -30.69
N ALA A 92 -42.60 5.22 -29.94
CA ALA A 92 -41.47 5.88 -29.31
C ALA A 92 -40.75 4.98 -28.29
N ALA A 93 -41.50 4.24 -27.46
CA ALA A 93 -40.94 3.31 -26.49
C ALA A 93 -40.18 2.14 -27.16
N ILE A 94 -40.70 1.58 -28.25
CA ILE A 94 -40.03 0.51 -29.00
C ILE A 94 -38.70 1.01 -29.58
N ILE A 95 -38.69 2.20 -30.19
CA ILE A 95 -37.46 2.80 -30.76
C ILE A 95 -36.45 3.09 -29.65
N PHE A 96 -36.90 3.63 -28.51
CA PHE A 96 -36.05 3.93 -27.37
C PHE A 96 -35.41 2.66 -26.80
N VAL A 97 -36.20 1.62 -26.54
CA VAL A 97 -35.71 0.33 -26.04
C VAL A 97 -34.77 -0.32 -27.05
N ALA A 98 -35.06 -0.27 -28.34
CA ALA A 98 -34.17 -0.81 -29.38
C ALA A 98 -32.82 -0.09 -29.41
N PHE A 99 -32.83 1.25 -29.30
CA PHE A 99 -31.61 2.06 -29.25
C PHE A 99 -30.82 1.81 -27.97
N GLU A 100 -31.49 1.77 -26.81
CA GLU A 100 -30.85 1.46 -25.52
C GLU A 100 -30.23 0.06 -25.54
N THR A 101 -30.93 -0.93 -26.08
CA THR A 101 -30.42 -2.31 -26.20
C THR A 101 -29.18 -2.37 -27.09
N LEU A 102 -29.15 -1.60 -28.19
CA LEU A 102 -27.96 -1.48 -29.03
C LEU A 102 -26.78 -0.86 -28.26
N LEU A 103 -27.04 0.21 -27.51
CA LEU A 103 -26.03 0.87 -26.67
C LEU A 103 -25.47 -0.07 -25.60
N ILE A 104 -26.35 -0.76 -24.87
CA ILE A 104 -25.96 -1.76 -23.88
C ILE A 104 -25.17 -2.89 -24.56
N GLY A 105 -25.58 -3.35 -25.73
CA GLY A 105 -24.87 -4.37 -26.50
C GLY A 105 -23.43 -3.96 -26.85
N VAL A 106 -23.22 -2.72 -27.31
CA VAL A 106 -21.88 -2.18 -27.55
C VAL A 106 -21.08 -2.08 -26.25
N LEU A 107 -21.71 -1.62 -25.16
CA LEU A 107 -21.09 -1.57 -23.84
C LEU A 107 -20.65 -2.96 -23.36
N LEU A 108 -21.47 -3.99 -23.59
CA LEU A 108 -21.14 -5.37 -23.23
C LEU A 108 -19.95 -5.89 -24.02
N ILE A 109 -19.85 -5.57 -25.32
CA ILE A 109 -18.66 -5.93 -26.13
C ILE A 109 -17.41 -5.27 -25.55
N ILE A 110 -17.48 -3.98 -25.22
CA ILE A 110 -16.37 -3.25 -24.61
C ILE A 110 -16.00 -3.86 -23.26
N LEU A 111 -16.98 -4.13 -22.39
CA LEU A 111 -16.77 -4.77 -21.09
C LEU A 111 -16.10 -6.13 -21.26
N MET A 112 -16.53 -6.94 -22.23
CA MET A 112 -15.93 -8.25 -22.48
C MET A 112 -14.44 -8.13 -22.84
N ILE A 113 -14.08 -7.15 -23.68
CA ILE A 113 -12.68 -6.87 -24.01
C ILE A 113 -11.91 -6.39 -22.77
N GLN A 114 -12.51 -5.55 -21.93
CA GLN A 114 -11.87 -5.10 -20.68
C GLN A 114 -11.59 -6.27 -19.73
N VAL A 115 -12.56 -7.16 -19.55
CA VAL A 115 -12.38 -8.37 -18.72
C VAL A 115 -11.28 -9.26 -19.31
N GLN A 116 -11.23 -9.44 -20.64
CA GLN A 116 -10.14 -10.16 -21.28
C GLN A 116 -8.77 -9.54 -21.00
N SER A 117 -8.64 -8.21 -21.11
CA SER A 117 -7.40 -7.51 -20.78
C SER A 117 -7.01 -7.70 -19.32
N LEU A 118 -7.98 -7.64 -18.40
CA LEU A 118 -7.73 -7.86 -16.97
C LEU A 118 -7.27 -9.30 -16.71
N VAL A 119 -7.86 -10.29 -17.38
CA VAL A 119 -7.45 -11.70 -17.26
C VAL A 119 -6.04 -11.91 -17.78
N VAL A 120 -5.67 -11.28 -18.91
CA VAL A 120 -4.30 -11.36 -19.45
C VAL A 120 -3.30 -10.75 -18.48
N LEU A 121 -3.57 -9.54 -17.99
CA LEU A 121 -2.74 -8.83 -16.99
C LEU A 121 -2.58 -9.70 -15.72
N LEU A 122 -3.68 -10.16 -15.13
CA LEU A 122 -3.60 -11.03 -13.95
C LEU A 122 -2.74 -12.29 -14.19
N ARG A 123 -2.82 -12.90 -15.37
CA ARG A 123 -2.02 -14.08 -15.68
C ARG A 123 -0.55 -13.74 -15.88
N ASP A 124 -0.26 -12.64 -16.56
CA ASP A 124 1.10 -12.28 -16.97
C ASP A 124 1.89 -11.61 -15.83
N GLU A 125 1.24 -10.82 -14.96
CA GLU A 125 1.91 -10.19 -13.81
C GLU A 125 1.67 -10.90 -12.48
N ILE A 126 0.44 -11.32 -12.15
CA ILE A 126 0.15 -11.92 -10.82
C ILE A 126 0.60 -13.39 -10.74
N GLY A 127 0.52 -14.14 -11.86
CA GLY A 127 1.02 -15.51 -11.92
C GLY A 127 2.48 -15.65 -11.43
N PRO A 128 3.42 -14.88 -11.99
CA PRO A 128 4.81 -14.86 -11.52
C PRO A 128 4.98 -14.41 -10.07
N MET A 129 4.15 -13.48 -9.57
CA MET A 129 4.19 -13.08 -8.17
C MET A 129 3.80 -14.23 -7.23
N LEU A 130 2.80 -15.04 -7.59
CA LEU A 130 2.41 -16.22 -6.82
C LEU A 130 3.53 -17.27 -6.79
N GLU A 131 4.25 -17.46 -7.90
CA GLU A 131 5.42 -18.33 -7.93
C GLU A 131 6.55 -17.81 -7.03
N ALA A 132 6.85 -16.50 -7.10
CA ALA A 132 7.83 -15.87 -6.22
C ALA A 132 7.45 -15.95 -4.73
N LEU A 133 6.15 -15.88 -4.41
CA LEU A 133 5.64 -16.10 -3.06
C LEU A 133 5.83 -17.55 -2.61
N ASN A 134 5.63 -18.52 -3.51
CA ASN A 134 5.89 -19.93 -3.22
C ASN A 134 7.38 -20.18 -2.92
N GLU A 135 8.28 -19.61 -3.73
CA GLU A 135 9.73 -19.67 -3.48
C GLU A 135 10.13 -18.96 -2.18
N THR A 136 9.50 -17.82 -1.89
CA THR A 136 9.71 -17.10 -0.62
C THR A 136 9.26 -17.96 0.56
N MET A 137 8.10 -18.59 0.49
CA MET A 137 7.60 -19.50 1.52
C MET A 137 8.53 -20.71 1.71
N ALA A 138 9.06 -21.28 0.62
CA ALA A 138 10.05 -22.35 0.66
C ALA A 138 11.35 -21.88 1.35
N THR A 139 11.85 -20.71 0.98
CA THR A 139 13.06 -20.09 1.55
C THR A 139 12.89 -19.74 3.02
N VAL A 140 11.76 -19.14 3.40
CA VAL A 140 11.44 -18.80 4.80
C VAL A 140 11.37 -20.07 5.63
N ARG A 141 10.66 -21.11 5.16
CA ARG A 141 10.62 -22.41 5.84
C ARG A 141 12.02 -23.04 5.95
N GLY A 142 12.83 -22.92 4.91
CA GLY A 142 14.23 -23.36 4.90
C GLY A 142 15.07 -22.63 5.94
N THR A 143 14.95 -21.31 6.01
CA THR A 143 15.63 -20.45 6.98
C THR A 143 15.21 -20.80 8.41
N THR A 144 13.91 -20.94 8.66
CA THR A 144 13.40 -21.36 9.98
C THR A 144 13.92 -22.74 10.37
N LYS A 145 13.92 -23.72 9.45
CA LYS A 145 14.52 -25.04 9.72
C LYS A 145 16.02 -24.94 10.00
N PHE A 146 16.76 -24.16 9.22
CA PHE A 146 18.20 -23.98 9.41
C PHE A 146 18.51 -23.37 10.78
N VAL A 147 17.82 -22.28 11.15
CA VAL A 147 17.98 -21.63 12.45
C VAL A 147 17.58 -22.58 13.58
N SER A 148 16.48 -23.33 13.41
CA SER A 148 16.03 -24.32 14.39
C SER A 148 17.07 -25.41 14.64
N HIS A 149 17.58 -26.05 13.58
CA HIS A 149 18.52 -27.16 13.72
C HIS A 149 19.94 -26.73 14.09
N ASN A 150 20.45 -25.63 13.52
CA ASN A 150 21.86 -25.26 13.63
C ASN A 150 22.15 -24.23 14.74
N VAL A 151 21.15 -23.49 15.22
CA VAL A 151 21.37 -22.44 16.23
C VAL A 151 20.55 -22.72 17.49
N VAL A 152 19.24 -22.94 17.35
CA VAL A 152 18.34 -23.09 18.51
C VAL A 152 18.55 -24.43 19.21
N SER A 153 18.61 -25.54 18.45
CA SER A 153 18.78 -26.88 19.04
C SER A 153 20.09 -27.03 19.83
N PRO A 154 21.26 -26.56 19.34
CA PRO A 154 22.50 -26.58 20.12
C PRO A 154 22.42 -25.73 21.39
N VAL A 155 21.88 -24.51 21.33
CA VAL A 155 21.79 -23.61 22.49
C VAL A 155 20.91 -24.22 23.59
N MET A 156 19.77 -24.80 23.22
CA MET A 156 18.88 -25.53 24.14
C MET A 156 19.60 -26.69 24.85
N LYS A 157 20.41 -27.46 24.10
CA LYS A 157 21.19 -28.57 24.68
C LYS A 157 22.22 -28.05 25.67
N TRP A 158 22.97 -27.01 25.32
CA TRP A 158 23.97 -26.39 26.21
C TRP A 158 23.35 -25.82 27.49
N SER A 159 22.25 -25.08 27.38
CA SER A 159 21.55 -24.57 28.56
C SER A 159 21.00 -25.71 29.42
N GLY A 160 20.51 -26.79 28.79
CA GLY A 160 20.04 -27.99 29.49
C GLY A 160 21.15 -28.69 30.28
N TYR A 161 22.34 -28.84 29.69
CA TYR A 161 23.50 -29.40 30.39
C TYR A 161 23.93 -28.52 31.58
N LEU A 162 24.03 -27.20 31.38
CA LEU A 162 24.38 -26.27 32.47
C LEU A 162 23.35 -26.29 33.60
N ALA A 163 22.06 -26.31 33.27
CA ALA A 163 20.98 -26.39 34.25
C ALA A 163 21.04 -27.72 35.03
N GLY A 164 21.29 -28.84 34.34
CA GLY A 164 21.46 -30.15 34.94
C GLY A 164 22.66 -30.19 35.90
N LEU A 165 23.81 -29.69 35.47
CA LEU A 165 25.03 -29.60 36.29
C LEU A 165 24.82 -28.73 37.54
N ARG A 166 24.20 -27.56 37.38
CA ARG A 166 23.88 -26.68 38.52
C ARG A 166 22.97 -27.38 39.52
N ARG A 167 21.97 -28.13 39.05
CA ARG A 167 21.04 -28.84 39.91
C ARG A 167 21.71 -29.99 40.66
N MET A 168 22.56 -30.76 39.99
CA MET A 168 23.38 -31.79 40.65
C MET A 168 24.31 -31.17 41.72
N ALA A 169 24.97 -30.06 41.42
CA ALA A 169 25.82 -29.35 42.38
C ALA A 169 25.04 -28.82 43.58
N GLN A 170 23.81 -28.33 43.37
CA GLN A 170 22.92 -27.89 44.45
C GLN A 170 22.46 -29.03 45.34
N GLU A 171 22.11 -30.19 44.76
CA GLU A 171 21.69 -31.35 45.55
C GLU A 171 22.88 -31.93 46.34
N LEU A 172 24.08 -32.01 45.74
CA LEU A 172 25.28 -32.44 46.45
C LEU A 172 25.74 -31.44 47.53
N GLY A 173 25.73 -30.14 47.24
CA GLY A 173 26.08 -29.09 48.21
C GLY A 173 25.04 -28.92 49.32
N GLY A 174 23.77 -29.21 49.04
CA GLY A 174 22.68 -29.20 50.01
C GLY A 174 22.79 -30.33 51.04
N LEU A 175 23.36 -31.48 50.66
CA LEU A 175 23.63 -32.59 51.58
C LEU A 175 24.73 -32.24 52.58
N VAL A 176 25.80 -31.55 52.14
CA VAL A 176 26.91 -31.10 53.01
C VAL A 176 26.47 -30.03 54.00
N ARG A 177 25.39 -29.29 53.71
CA ARG A 177 24.90 -28.20 54.57
C ARG A 177 23.79 -28.63 55.55
N ARG A 178 23.59 -29.94 55.73
CA ARG A 178 22.57 -30.49 56.65
C ARG A 178 23.14 -31.08 57.95
N GLU A 179 24.29 -30.58 58.41
CA GLU A 179 24.92 -30.93 59.70
C GLU A 179 25.40 -29.71 60.52
N GLY A 180 24.88 -28.51 60.23
CA GLY A 180 25.25 -27.26 60.95
C GLY A 180 24.18 -26.65 61.84
N GLY A 181 23.00 -27.28 61.97
CA GLY A 181 21.85 -26.71 62.66
C GLY A 181 21.90 -26.83 64.19
N THR A 182 22.56 -27.87 64.72
CA THR A 182 22.47 -28.22 66.15
C THR A 182 23.52 -27.54 67.03
N GLN A 183 24.63 -27.03 66.47
CA GLN A 183 25.66 -26.34 67.25
C GLN A 183 25.37 -24.85 67.50
N LYS A 184 24.52 -24.22 66.67
CA LYS A 184 24.19 -22.79 66.86
C LYS A 184 23.22 -22.54 68.03
N GLU A 185 22.55 -23.57 68.53
CA GLU A 185 21.65 -23.47 69.67
C GLU A 185 22.42 -23.67 71.00
N ALA A 186 23.27 -24.70 71.09
CA ALA A 186 24.11 -24.93 72.27
C ALA A 186 25.10 -23.77 72.52
N GLN A 187 25.67 -23.17 71.47
CA GLN A 187 26.63 -22.08 71.62
C GLN A 187 25.97 -20.74 72.01
N LYS A 188 24.68 -20.56 71.73
CA LYS A 188 23.91 -19.40 72.21
C LYS A 188 23.59 -19.51 73.70
N GLU A 189 23.33 -20.71 74.21
CA GLU A 189 23.06 -20.93 75.63
C GLU A 189 24.32 -20.67 76.48
N THR A 190 25.47 -21.23 76.09
CA THR A 190 26.73 -21.05 76.84
C THR A 190 27.24 -19.60 76.79
N GLN A 191 27.00 -18.87 75.69
CA GLN A 191 27.39 -17.46 75.59
C GLN A 191 26.51 -16.57 76.48
N ASN A 192 25.23 -16.87 76.58
CA ASN A 192 24.31 -16.13 77.46
C ASN A 192 24.60 -16.40 78.94
N GLU A 193 25.02 -17.61 79.31
CA GLU A 193 25.39 -17.96 80.69
C GLU A 193 26.68 -17.24 81.14
N ALA A 194 27.74 -17.30 80.34
CA ALA A 194 29.02 -16.66 80.67
C ALA A 194 28.92 -15.12 80.72
N GLN A 195 28.03 -14.54 79.89
CA GLN A 195 27.80 -13.09 79.91
C GLN A 195 27.07 -12.66 81.19
N ASN A 196 26.12 -13.46 81.68
CA ASN A 196 25.41 -13.17 82.92
C ASN A 196 26.32 -13.33 84.15
N GLU A 197 27.24 -14.29 84.12
CA GLU A 197 28.16 -14.55 85.25
C GLU A 197 29.21 -13.43 85.40
N ALA A 198 29.83 -13.01 84.29
CA ALA A 198 30.78 -11.89 84.29
C ALA A 198 30.13 -10.56 84.69
N GLN A 199 28.86 -10.35 84.32
CA GLN A 199 28.13 -9.16 84.72
C GLN A 199 27.86 -9.12 86.24
N ASN A 200 27.59 -10.29 86.84
CA ASN A 200 27.37 -10.40 88.28
C ASN A 200 28.67 -10.26 89.09
N GLU A 201 29.80 -10.77 88.60
CA GLU A 201 31.10 -10.61 89.26
C GLU A 201 31.57 -9.16 89.26
N ALA A 202 31.49 -8.47 88.12
CA ALA A 202 31.86 -7.06 88.04
C ALA A 202 30.99 -6.16 88.93
N GLN A 203 29.71 -6.53 89.10
CA GLN A 203 28.81 -5.82 90.00
C GLN A 203 29.17 -6.02 91.48
N ASN A 204 29.63 -7.22 91.85
CA ASN A 204 30.06 -7.54 93.22
C ASN A 204 31.43 -6.93 93.57
N GLU A 205 32.37 -6.87 92.63
CA GLU A 205 33.66 -6.21 92.85
C GLU A 205 33.50 -4.70 93.05
N ALA A 206 32.70 -4.03 92.21
CA ALA A 206 32.41 -2.60 92.38
C ALA A 206 31.71 -2.30 93.72
N GLN A 207 30.89 -3.23 94.21
CA GLN A 207 30.21 -3.08 95.50
C GLN A 207 31.14 -3.29 96.70
N ASN A 208 32.21 -4.07 96.53
CA ASN A 208 33.21 -4.32 97.57
C ASN A 208 34.27 -3.20 97.64
N GLU A 209 34.68 -2.63 96.51
CA GLU A 209 35.60 -1.48 96.50
C GLU A 209 34.97 -0.23 97.15
N ALA A 210 33.67 -0.01 96.94
CA ALA A 210 32.92 1.08 97.59
C ALA A 210 32.72 0.90 99.11
N ARG A 211 33.14 -0.24 99.68
CA ARG A 211 33.02 -0.55 101.11
C ARG A 211 34.36 -0.43 101.86
N SER A 212 35.45 -0.11 101.17
CA SER A 212 36.79 0.06 101.76
C SER A 212 37.37 1.47 101.69
N GLU A 213 36.59 2.47 101.29
CA GLU A 213 36.85 3.89 101.60
C GLU A 213 36.05 4.34 102.85
#